data_AF-A0A9D5NJU6-F1
#
_entry.id   AF-A0A9D5NJU6-F1
#
_cell.length_a   1.000
_cell.length_b   1.000
_cell.length_c   1.000
_cell.angle_alpha   90.00
_cell.angle_beta   90.00
_cell.angle_gamma   90.00
#
_symmetry.space_group_name_H-M   'P 1'
#
loop_
_entity.id
_entity.type
_entity.pdbx_description
1 polymer ?
#
loop_
_entity_poly.entity_id
_entity_poly.type
_entity_poly.pdbx_seq_one_letter_code
_entity_poly.pdbx_strand_id
1 'polypeptide(L)'
;MKRKGFTLIELLAVIVILAIIALIAVPVIMNIISSARKSAFEDTAYGLISAGEMYYANALLNDGMTEDAEFTFNNGEFVGENKLEVKGSLPENGKVKVTKDGKVIVAVNNGSMCAKKRVDDTKVKLEETLEYCTLEPTLKELAKTNDFATSVDACATAGTTCSTGTPFAIEVALGDIKNFYVVSDVNNTVTLIMDRNIGDMVAWGTSQASGPITALNYLESQTAGWTNIVAKNYTLADDNVIKGYNDIVTTNVRARMITKSEALGLKKNTWLYSNLIPGTPPYGYWTSTAYVDYIDDAYAWTVDPNMDVDLSGCSIGTSDCYGVRPVIEISKKDN
;
A
#
# COMPACT_ATOMS: atom_id res chain seq x y z
N MET A 1 74.24 -13.60 -36.48
CA MET A 1 73.41 -13.96 -35.29
C MET A 1 72.23 -14.80 -35.76
N LYS A 2 72.12 -16.08 -35.34
CA LYS A 2 70.93 -16.88 -35.64
C LYS A 2 69.78 -16.37 -34.77
N ARG A 3 68.78 -15.72 -35.37
CA ARG A 3 67.53 -15.37 -34.69
C ARG A 3 66.72 -16.67 -34.54
N LYS A 4 66.54 -17.14 -33.30
CA LYS A 4 65.57 -18.21 -33.02
C LYS A 4 64.17 -17.57 -33.13
N GLY A 5 63.42 -17.94 -34.17
CA GLY A 5 62.01 -17.57 -34.29
C GLY A 5 61.17 -18.45 -33.37
N PHE A 6 60.06 -17.91 -32.87
CA PHE A 6 59.06 -18.68 -32.14
C PHE A 6 58.53 -19.81 -33.01
N THR A 7 58.40 -21.00 -32.44
CA THR A 7 57.76 -22.14 -33.08
C THR A 7 56.25 -22.06 -32.92
N LEU A 8 55.50 -22.63 -33.88
CA LEU A 8 54.02 -22.67 -33.80
C LEU A 8 53.53 -23.39 -32.54
N ILE A 9 54.27 -24.38 -32.05
CA ILE A 9 53.91 -25.12 -30.84
C ILE A 9 54.07 -24.28 -29.57
N GLU A 10 55.09 -23.42 -29.50
CA GLU A 10 55.26 -22.48 -28.38
C GLU A 10 54.12 -21.44 -28.37
N LEU A 11 53.73 -20.94 -29.53
CA LEU A 11 52.61 -20.00 -29.65
C LEU A 11 51.27 -20.66 -29.25
N LEU A 12 51.06 -21.91 -29.68
CA LEU A 12 49.85 -22.66 -29.35
C LEU A 12 49.73 -22.92 -27.83
N ALA A 13 50.83 -23.34 -27.18
CA ALA A 13 50.84 -23.60 -25.74
C ALA A 13 50.45 -22.35 -24.93
N VAL A 14 50.91 -21.17 -25.33
CA VAL A 14 50.57 -19.90 -24.68
C VAL A 14 49.08 -19.58 -24.82
N ILE A 15 48.51 -19.74 -26.02
CA ILE A 15 47.08 -19.49 -26.25
C ILE A 15 46.21 -20.43 -25.41
N VAL A 16 46.58 -21.71 -25.31
CA VAL A 16 45.86 -22.69 -24.48
C VAL A 16 45.87 -22.28 -23.01
N ILE A 17 47.04 -21.88 -22.47
CA ILE A 17 47.15 -21.41 -21.09
C ILE A 17 46.30 -20.15 -20.85
N LEU A 18 46.37 -19.17 -21.75
CA LEU A 18 45.58 -17.94 -21.64
C LEU A 18 44.07 -18.22 -21.71
N ALA A 19 43.65 -19.18 -22.55
CA ALA A 19 42.25 -19.59 -22.65
C ALA A 19 41.75 -20.21 -21.34
N ILE A 20 42.54 -21.06 -20.68
CA ILE A 20 42.18 -21.67 -19.39
C ILE A 20 42.09 -20.61 -18.29
N ILE A 21 43.03 -19.67 -18.23
CA ILE A 21 43.01 -18.57 -17.26
C ILE A 21 41.77 -17.70 -17.48
N ALA A 22 41.50 -17.31 -18.73
CA ALA A 22 40.32 -16.50 -19.07
C ALA A 22 39.00 -17.21 -18.70
N LEU A 23 38.90 -18.52 -18.94
CA LEU A 23 37.72 -19.32 -18.61
C LEU A 23 37.35 -19.23 -17.12
N ILE A 24 38.35 -19.26 -16.23
CA ILE A 24 38.15 -19.17 -14.78
C ILE A 24 37.97 -17.70 -14.32
N ALA A 25 38.71 -16.78 -14.92
CA ALA A 25 38.73 -15.37 -14.50
C ALA A 25 37.42 -14.63 -14.83
N VAL A 26 36.82 -14.87 -15.99
CA VAL A 26 35.60 -14.16 -16.43
C VAL A 26 34.44 -14.26 -15.43
N PRO A 27 33.98 -15.44 -14.97
CA PRO A 27 32.88 -15.52 -14.00
C PRO A 27 33.22 -14.85 -12.67
N VAL A 28 34.48 -14.92 -12.21
CA VAL A 28 34.93 -14.26 -10.97
C VAL A 28 34.87 -12.74 -11.10
N ILE A 29 35.38 -12.20 -12.21
CA ILE A 29 35.36 -10.75 -12.47
C ILE A 29 33.90 -10.25 -12.57
N MET A 30 33.01 -11.00 -13.22
CA MET A 30 31.59 -10.66 -13.28
C MET A 30 30.93 -10.59 -11.90
N ASN A 31 31.26 -11.53 -11.01
CA ASN A 31 30.76 -11.52 -9.63
C ASN A 31 31.29 -10.30 -8.85
N ILE A 32 32.58 -9.97 -8.97
CA ILE A 32 33.18 -8.80 -8.31
C ILE A 32 32.51 -7.51 -8.81
N ILE A 33 32.30 -7.37 -10.12
CA ILE A 33 31.61 -6.20 -10.70
C ILE A 33 30.18 -6.11 -10.19
N SER A 34 29.45 -7.24 -10.14
CA SER A 34 28.08 -7.27 -9.60
C SER A 34 28.05 -6.82 -8.14
N SER A 35 28.91 -7.38 -7.28
CA SER A 35 29.01 -6.96 -5.88
C SER A 35 29.38 -5.48 -5.72
N ALA A 36 30.32 -4.97 -6.52
CA ALA A 36 30.70 -3.55 -6.49
C ALA A 36 29.53 -2.64 -6.90
N ARG A 37 28.75 -3.03 -7.91
CA ARG A 37 27.54 -2.29 -8.34
C ARG A 37 26.47 -2.29 -7.25
N LYS A 38 26.26 -3.44 -6.58
CA LYS A 38 25.32 -3.55 -5.45
C LYS A 38 25.70 -2.60 -4.31
N SER A 39 26.97 -2.63 -3.89
CA SER A 39 27.46 -1.76 -2.83
C SER A 39 27.37 -0.28 -3.21
N ALA A 40 27.77 0.10 -4.42
CA ALA A 40 27.66 1.49 -4.88
C ALA A 40 26.21 2.01 -4.91
N PHE A 41 25.26 1.14 -5.24
CA PHE A 41 23.85 1.50 -5.22
C PHE A 41 23.28 1.59 -3.80
N GLU A 42 23.71 0.71 -2.90
CA GLU A 42 23.41 0.83 -1.47
C GLU A 42 23.93 2.15 -0.89
N ASP A 43 25.17 2.53 -1.21
CA ASP A 43 25.77 3.80 -0.82
C ASP A 43 25.00 5.00 -1.38
N THR A 44 24.49 4.88 -2.61
CA THR A 44 23.60 5.90 -3.20
C THR A 44 22.33 6.07 -2.36
N ALA A 45 21.70 4.97 -1.94
CA ALA A 45 20.51 5.03 -1.09
C ALA A 45 20.81 5.63 0.28
N TYR A 46 21.96 5.32 0.90
CA TYR A 46 22.40 6.01 2.12
C TYR A 46 22.69 7.49 1.91
N GLY A 47 23.26 7.87 0.77
CA GLY A 47 23.45 9.26 0.39
C GLY A 47 22.12 10.03 0.30
N LEU A 48 21.08 9.40 -0.24
CA LEU A 48 19.72 9.96 -0.26
C LEU A 48 19.13 10.11 1.14
N ILE A 49 19.36 9.14 2.03
CA ILE A 49 18.94 9.20 3.43
C ILE A 49 19.58 10.41 4.11
N SER A 50 20.90 10.56 4.02
CA SER A 50 21.62 11.68 4.62
C SER A 50 21.21 13.03 4.02
N ALA A 51 20.91 13.08 2.72
CA ALA A 51 20.39 14.29 2.09
C ALA A 51 19.00 14.67 2.63
N GLY A 52 18.13 13.69 2.84
CA GLY A 52 16.82 13.90 3.46
C GLY A 52 16.91 14.35 4.93
N GLU A 53 17.85 13.80 5.70
CA GLU A 53 18.11 14.22 7.08
C GLU A 53 18.61 15.67 7.13
N MET A 54 19.49 16.05 6.20
CA MET A 54 19.97 17.43 6.08
C MET A 54 18.86 18.39 5.64
N TYR A 55 17.99 17.96 4.72
CA TYR A 55 16.81 18.72 4.33
C TYR A 55 15.91 18.99 5.54
N TYR A 56 15.63 17.97 6.36
CA TYR A 56 14.87 18.13 7.59
C TYR A 56 15.53 19.11 8.57
N ALA A 57 16.84 18.95 8.81
CA ALA A 57 17.60 19.84 9.68
C ALA A 57 17.53 21.30 9.21
N ASN A 58 17.63 21.54 7.90
CA ASN A 58 17.49 22.87 7.32
C ASN A 58 16.06 23.42 7.44
N ALA A 59 15.03 22.58 7.30
CA ALA A 59 13.64 22.98 7.48
C ALA A 59 13.36 23.41 8.94
N LEU A 60 13.92 22.70 9.92
CA LEU A 60 13.82 23.05 11.34
C LEU A 60 14.43 24.42 11.68
N LEU A 61 15.43 24.87 10.92
CA LEU A 61 16.06 26.18 11.13
C LEU A 61 15.26 27.34 10.53
N ASN A 62 14.45 27.09 9.49
CA ASN A 62 13.85 28.15 8.70
C ASN A 62 12.39 28.43 9.04
N ASP A 63 11.58 27.43 9.37
CA ASP A 63 10.19 27.62 9.86
C ASP A 63 9.60 26.35 10.54
N GLY A 64 10.39 25.28 10.68
CA GLY A 64 9.87 23.95 11.01
C GLY A 64 9.25 23.27 9.78
N MET A 65 9.02 21.96 9.89
CA MET A 65 8.42 21.16 8.84
C MET A 65 7.00 20.76 9.27
N THR A 66 5.98 21.35 8.65
CA THR A 66 4.57 21.10 9.00
C THR A 66 3.95 19.95 8.21
N GLU A 67 4.52 19.65 7.04
CA GLU A 67 4.06 18.60 6.12
C GLU A 67 5.25 17.75 5.67
N ASP A 68 4.95 16.53 5.23
CA ASP A 68 5.97 15.66 4.66
C ASP A 68 6.44 16.21 3.31
N ALA A 69 7.73 16.02 3.00
CA ALA A 69 8.31 16.38 1.71
C ALA A 69 8.61 15.11 0.92
N GLU A 70 8.13 15.06 -0.31
CA GLU A 70 8.39 13.96 -1.24
C GLU A 70 9.25 14.44 -2.41
N PHE A 71 10.26 13.65 -2.75
CA PHE A 71 11.21 13.90 -3.83
C PHE A 71 11.13 12.74 -4.80
N THR A 72 10.74 13.03 -6.04
CA THR A 72 10.59 12.01 -7.08
C THR A 72 11.76 12.05 -8.05
N PHE A 73 12.24 10.88 -8.42
CA PHE A 73 13.27 10.66 -9.43
C PHE A 73 12.64 9.99 -10.64
N ASN A 74 12.97 10.49 -11.83
CA ASN A 74 12.56 9.92 -13.10
C ASN A 74 13.72 10.06 -14.10
N ASN A 75 14.11 8.96 -14.72
CA ASN A 75 15.23 8.87 -15.67
C ASN A 75 16.53 9.57 -15.22
N GLY A 76 16.89 9.44 -13.94
CA GLY A 76 18.13 10.02 -13.40
C GLY A 76 18.02 11.48 -12.95
N GLU A 77 16.83 12.08 -13.02
CA GLU A 77 16.61 13.49 -12.71
C GLU A 77 15.55 13.67 -11.61
N PHE A 78 15.66 14.79 -10.88
CA PHE A 78 14.61 15.22 -9.96
C PHE A 78 13.39 15.73 -10.73
N VAL A 79 12.21 15.31 -10.29
CA VAL A 79 10.92 15.80 -10.77
C VAL A 79 10.32 16.69 -9.69
N GLY A 80 10.20 18.00 -9.98
CA GLY A 80 9.63 18.99 -9.08
C GLY A 80 10.57 20.17 -8.79
N GLU A 81 10.07 21.15 -8.02
CA GLU A 81 10.81 22.36 -7.67
C GLU A 81 11.78 22.13 -6.49
N ASN A 82 11.42 21.25 -5.57
CA ASN A 82 12.24 20.91 -4.40
C ASN A 82 13.24 19.81 -4.73
N LYS A 83 14.51 20.03 -4.39
CA LYS A 83 15.62 19.11 -4.65
C LYS A 83 16.32 18.74 -3.36
N LEU A 84 16.76 17.49 -3.28
CA LEU A 84 17.71 17.06 -2.26
C LEU A 84 19.12 17.34 -2.73
N GLU A 85 19.94 17.90 -1.84
CA GLU A 85 21.38 18.04 -2.08
C GLU A 85 22.06 16.68 -1.88
N VAL A 86 22.06 15.88 -2.94
CA VAL A 86 22.62 14.52 -2.92
C VAL A 86 24.07 14.56 -3.41
N LYS A 87 24.97 13.96 -2.63
CA LYS A 87 26.34 13.68 -3.08
C LYS A 87 26.38 12.33 -3.78
N GLY A 88 26.76 12.31 -5.06
CA GLY A 88 26.94 11.08 -5.84
C GLY A 88 26.03 10.97 -7.05
N SER A 89 25.90 9.76 -7.58
CA SER A 89 24.99 9.44 -8.69
C SER A 89 23.54 9.45 -8.22
N LEU A 90 22.64 10.04 -9.00
CA LEU A 90 21.21 9.96 -8.75
C LEU A 90 20.67 8.57 -9.15
N PRO A 91 19.63 8.08 -8.45
CA PRO A 91 18.91 6.90 -8.90
C PRO A 91 18.20 7.19 -10.23
N GLU A 92 17.90 6.13 -10.98
CA GLU A 92 17.19 6.25 -12.24
C GLU A 92 15.73 6.63 -11.99
N ASN A 93 15.03 5.92 -11.10
CA ASN A 93 13.65 6.26 -10.75
C ASN A 93 13.38 6.05 -9.26
N GLY A 94 12.25 6.56 -8.79
CA GLY A 94 11.69 6.25 -7.48
C GLY A 94 11.46 7.48 -6.63
N LYS A 95 11.31 7.28 -5.32
CA LYS A 95 10.90 8.33 -4.40
C LYS A 95 11.70 8.30 -3.11
N VAL A 96 11.92 9.48 -2.56
CA VAL A 96 12.43 9.71 -1.21
C VAL A 96 11.42 10.59 -0.49
N LYS A 97 11.01 10.18 0.71
CA LYS A 97 10.11 10.97 1.55
C LYS A 97 10.81 11.33 2.85
N VAL A 98 10.78 12.61 3.20
CA VAL A 98 11.20 13.13 4.49
C VAL A 98 9.94 13.45 5.27
N THR A 99 9.74 12.80 6.41
CA THR A 99 8.56 13.07 7.24
C THR A 99 8.77 14.33 8.07
N LYS A 100 7.67 14.97 8.49
CA LYS A 100 7.68 16.08 9.46
C LYS A 100 8.37 15.75 10.80
N ASP A 101 8.51 14.46 11.12
CA ASP A 101 9.20 13.97 12.31
C ASP A 101 10.70 13.66 12.05
N GLY A 102 11.22 14.01 10.87
CA GLY A 102 12.63 13.87 10.51
C GLY A 102 13.06 12.46 10.12
N LYS A 103 12.12 11.57 9.78
CA LYS A 103 12.43 10.23 9.29
C LYS A 103 12.55 10.26 7.76
N VAL A 104 13.52 9.52 7.24
CA VAL A 104 13.75 9.43 5.80
C VAL A 104 13.47 8.02 5.30
N ILE A 105 12.58 7.96 4.31
CA ILE A 105 12.17 6.76 3.61
C ILE A 105 12.68 6.83 2.18
N VAL A 106 13.18 5.70 1.69
CA VAL A 106 13.75 5.57 0.35
C VAL A 106 13.13 4.39 -0.37
N ALA A 107 12.71 4.59 -1.62
CA ALA A 107 12.33 3.54 -2.55
C ALA A 107 12.77 3.97 -3.95
N VAL A 108 13.99 3.60 -4.32
CA VAL A 108 14.62 4.02 -5.59
C VAL A 108 15.17 2.84 -6.37
N ASN A 109 15.21 2.94 -7.71
CA ASN A 109 15.86 1.98 -8.59
C ASN A 109 17.00 2.59 -9.41
N ASN A 110 17.85 1.73 -9.94
CA ASN A 110 18.93 2.05 -10.90
C ASN A 110 18.78 1.28 -12.23
N GLY A 111 17.55 0.95 -12.61
CA GLY A 111 17.25 0.18 -13.82
C GLY A 111 17.48 -1.33 -13.72
N SER A 112 18.11 -1.82 -12.64
CA SER A 112 18.34 -3.26 -12.41
C SER A 112 18.00 -3.74 -11.00
N MET A 113 18.01 -2.83 -10.03
CA MET A 113 17.81 -3.13 -8.62
C MET A 113 17.00 -2.04 -7.94
N CYS A 114 16.29 -2.41 -6.88
CA CYS A 114 15.57 -1.53 -5.98
C CYS A 114 16.30 -1.43 -4.63
N ALA A 115 16.45 -0.22 -4.13
CA ALA A 115 16.91 0.09 -2.78
C ALA A 115 15.75 0.66 -1.99
N LYS A 116 15.37 -0.05 -0.92
CA LYS A 116 14.19 0.25 -0.08
C LYS A 116 14.62 0.43 1.38
N LYS A 117 14.13 1.48 2.03
CA LYS A 117 14.24 1.67 3.48
C LYS A 117 12.97 2.35 3.99
N ARG A 118 12.22 1.66 4.86
CA ARG A 118 11.07 2.23 5.59
C ARG A 118 11.54 2.98 6.84
N VAL A 119 10.61 3.67 7.54
CA VAL A 119 10.88 4.37 8.80
C VAL A 119 11.54 3.45 9.84
N ASP A 120 11.05 2.22 9.96
CA ASP A 120 11.50 1.26 10.98
C ASP A 120 12.67 0.38 10.52
N ASP A 121 13.06 0.46 9.25
CA ASP A 121 14.20 -0.31 8.78
C ASP A 121 15.50 0.36 9.26
N THR A 122 16.33 -0.40 9.97
CA THR A 122 17.64 0.07 10.45
C THR A 122 18.68 0.20 9.32
N LYS A 123 18.41 -0.41 8.16
CA LYS A 123 19.30 -0.45 7.01
C LYS A 123 18.52 -0.47 5.69
N VAL A 124 19.18 -0.07 4.61
CA VAL A 124 18.67 -0.24 3.25
C VAL A 124 18.60 -1.73 2.89
N LYS A 125 17.54 -2.12 2.19
CA LYS A 125 17.35 -3.45 1.60
C LYS A 125 17.45 -3.36 0.09
N LEU A 126 18.19 -4.28 -0.51
CA LEU A 126 18.35 -4.38 -1.96
C LEU A 126 17.55 -5.56 -2.50
N GLU A 127 16.81 -5.32 -3.58
CA GLU A 127 16.04 -6.34 -4.31
C GLU A 127 16.38 -6.24 -5.80
N GLU A 128 16.69 -7.38 -6.45
CA GLU A 128 16.86 -7.42 -7.91
C GLU A 128 15.47 -7.49 -8.55
N THR A 129 15.03 -6.42 -9.21
CA THR A 129 13.75 -6.40 -9.93
C THR A 129 13.80 -5.38 -11.07
N LEU A 130 13.12 -5.73 -12.17
CA LEU A 130 12.93 -4.91 -13.37
C LEU A 130 11.62 -4.10 -13.34
N GLU A 131 10.80 -4.29 -12.30
CA GLU A 131 9.48 -3.67 -12.16
C GLU A 131 9.54 -2.50 -11.15
N TYR A 132 8.54 -1.61 -11.19
CA TYR A 132 8.48 -0.36 -10.42
C TYR A 132 8.96 -0.53 -8.96
N CYS A 133 9.89 0.33 -8.52
CA CYS A 133 10.39 0.32 -7.15
C CYS A 133 9.35 0.89 -6.17
N THR A 134 8.35 0.10 -5.85
CA THR A 134 7.34 0.43 -4.85
C THR A 134 7.67 -0.24 -3.52
N LEU A 135 7.32 0.43 -2.42
CA LEU A 135 7.29 -0.24 -1.12
C LEU A 135 6.06 -1.14 -1.12
N GLU A 136 6.23 -2.43 -1.43
CA GLU A 136 5.21 -3.46 -1.24
C GLU A 136 4.56 -3.32 0.14
N PRO A 137 3.22 -3.34 0.31
CA PRO A 137 2.60 -3.51 1.62
C PRO A 137 3.38 -4.53 2.45
N THR A 138 4.02 -4.05 3.49
CA THR A 138 4.38 -4.94 4.57
C THR A 138 3.24 -4.81 5.55
N LEU A 139 2.49 -5.91 5.75
CA LEU A 139 1.81 -6.17 7.01
C LEU A 139 2.92 -6.18 8.08
N LYS A 140 3.30 -4.99 8.55
CA LYS A 140 4.28 -4.79 9.61
C LYS A 140 3.48 -4.35 10.81
N GLU A 141 3.53 -5.19 11.84
CA GLU A 141 3.07 -4.92 13.18
C GLU A 141 3.63 -3.56 13.65
N LEU A 142 2.79 -2.54 13.68
CA LEU A 142 3.14 -1.26 14.29
C LEU A 142 2.71 -1.32 15.75
N ALA A 143 3.71 -1.38 16.61
CA ALA A 143 3.52 -1.39 18.04
C ALA A 143 2.83 -0.10 18.52
N LYS A 144 1.62 -0.29 19.06
CA LYS A 144 0.94 0.51 20.09
C LYS A 144 0.69 1.99 19.77
N THR A 145 -0.55 2.25 19.36
CA THR A 145 -1.35 3.32 19.97
C THR A 145 -2.74 2.77 20.27
N ASN A 146 -3.04 2.53 21.56
CA ASN A 146 -4.35 2.18 22.13
C ASN A 146 -4.96 0.80 21.75
N ASP A 147 -4.53 -0.26 22.45
CA ASP A 147 -5.24 -1.56 22.58
C ASP A 147 -5.50 -2.41 21.31
N PHE A 148 -5.08 -1.98 20.12
CA PHE A 148 -5.24 -2.71 18.85
C PHE A 148 -4.11 -3.73 18.54
N ALA A 149 -3.20 -3.99 19.47
CA ALA A 149 -2.02 -4.83 19.24
C ALA A 149 -2.03 -6.07 20.15
N THR A 150 -2.62 -7.17 19.69
CA THR A 150 -2.27 -8.51 20.18
C THR A 150 -2.32 -9.55 19.04
N SER A 151 -1.13 -10.05 18.67
CA SER A 151 -0.83 -11.22 17.79
C SER A 151 -1.05 -11.08 16.27
N VAL A 152 -0.13 -10.36 15.61
CA VAL A 152 -0.17 -10.06 14.16
C VAL A 152 0.54 -11.11 13.29
N ASP A 153 1.56 -11.80 13.80
CA ASP A 153 2.43 -12.65 12.97
C ASP A 153 1.75 -13.94 12.48
N ALA A 154 0.90 -14.54 13.33
CA ALA A 154 0.16 -15.73 12.95
C ALA A 154 -0.79 -15.43 11.79
N CYS A 155 -1.53 -14.33 11.86
CA CYS A 155 -2.65 -14.03 10.96
C CYS A 155 -2.28 -13.72 9.50
N ALA A 156 -1.09 -13.14 9.28
CA ALA A 156 -0.62 -12.74 7.95
C ALA A 156 0.06 -13.88 7.16
N THR A 157 0.25 -15.04 7.80
CA THR A 157 0.99 -16.18 7.26
C THR A 157 0.05 -17.17 6.57
N ALA A 158 0.39 -17.64 5.36
CA ALA A 158 -0.40 -18.67 4.68
C ALA A 158 -0.55 -19.94 5.56
N GLY A 159 -1.76 -20.49 5.62
CA GLY A 159 -2.06 -21.70 6.41
C GLY A 159 -2.48 -21.48 7.87
N THR A 160 -2.55 -20.23 8.34
CA THR A 160 -3.16 -19.89 9.64
C THR A 160 -4.59 -19.36 9.46
N THR A 161 -5.35 -19.22 10.54
CA THR A 161 -6.70 -18.63 10.52
C THR A 161 -6.81 -17.46 11.50
N CYS A 162 -7.39 -16.35 11.04
CA CYS A 162 -7.72 -15.18 11.82
C CYS A 162 -9.15 -15.23 12.33
N SER A 163 -9.33 -14.83 13.59
CA SER A 163 -10.67 -14.70 14.15
C SER A 163 -11.30 -13.40 13.66
N THR A 164 -12.57 -13.45 13.29
CA THR A 164 -13.38 -12.25 13.04
C THR A 164 -13.33 -11.32 14.24
N GLY A 165 -13.14 -10.02 14.00
CA GLY A 165 -12.98 -8.99 15.02
C GLY A 165 -11.57 -8.82 15.56
N THR A 166 -10.58 -9.60 15.11
CA THR A 166 -9.19 -9.34 15.48
C THR A 166 -8.77 -7.94 14.99
N PRO A 167 -8.23 -7.08 15.88
CA PRO A 167 -7.77 -5.75 15.50
C PRO A 167 -6.45 -5.79 14.72
N PHE A 168 -6.29 -4.87 13.77
CA PHE A 168 -5.08 -4.65 12.98
C PHE A 168 -4.75 -3.16 12.88
N ALA A 169 -3.46 -2.83 12.88
CA ALA A 169 -2.97 -1.52 12.47
C ALA A 169 -2.19 -1.69 11.16
N ILE A 170 -2.51 -0.89 10.16
CA ILE A 170 -1.95 -1.00 8.81
C ILE A 170 -1.42 0.34 8.37
N GLU A 171 -0.14 0.37 7.98
CA GLU A 171 0.47 1.49 7.29
C GLU A 171 -0.06 1.52 5.85
N VAL A 172 -1.19 2.19 5.63
CA VAL A 172 -1.88 2.24 4.32
C VAL A 172 -1.14 3.10 3.30
N ALA A 173 -0.40 4.09 3.78
CA ALA A 173 0.55 4.90 3.03
C ALA A 173 1.72 5.20 3.94
N LEU A 174 2.79 5.71 3.37
CA LEU A 174 4.03 5.90 4.10
C LEU A 174 3.90 6.86 5.31
N GLY A 175 4.02 6.31 6.52
CA GLY A 175 3.78 7.01 7.79
C GLY A 175 2.30 7.21 8.16
N ASP A 176 1.36 6.73 7.33
CA ASP A 176 -0.08 6.81 7.57
C ASP A 176 -0.63 5.47 8.05
N ILE A 177 -0.93 5.38 9.35
CA ILE A 177 -1.38 4.16 10.01
C ILE A 177 -2.88 4.26 10.27
N LYS A 178 -3.65 3.28 9.78
CA LYS A 178 -5.09 3.13 10.02
C LYS A 178 -5.38 1.83 10.76
N ASN A 179 -6.42 1.84 11.57
CA ASN A 179 -6.86 0.68 12.35
C ASN A 179 -8.01 -0.03 11.65
N PHE A 180 -8.03 -1.36 11.73
CA PHE A 180 -8.99 -2.22 11.08
C PHE A 180 -9.38 -3.39 11.99
N TYR A 181 -10.48 -4.06 11.65
CA TYR A 181 -10.92 -5.31 12.24
C TYR A 181 -11.11 -6.37 11.16
N VAL A 182 -10.81 -7.64 11.47
CA VAL A 182 -11.09 -8.76 10.57
C VAL A 182 -12.59 -8.94 10.39
N VAL A 183 -13.03 -8.83 9.13
CA VAL A 183 -14.37 -9.21 8.69
C VAL A 183 -14.42 -10.72 8.47
N SER A 184 -13.50 -11.22 7.65
CA SER A 184 -13.42 -12.63 7.27
C SER A 184 -12.00 -13.02 6.88
N ASP A 185 -11.73 -14.32 6.92
CA ASP A 185 -10.47 -14.92 6.48
C ASP A 185 -10.79 -16.17 5.67
N VAL A 186 -10.69 -16.04 4.34
CA VAL A 186 -11.12 -17.07 3.39
C VAL A 186 -10.12 -17.15 2.25
N ASN A 187 -9.71 -18.37 1.87
CA ASN A 187 -8.85 -18.62 0.72
C ASN A 187 -7.56 -17.75 0.70
N ASN A 188 -6.83 -17.69 1.81
CA ASN A 188 -5.63 -16.85 1.97
C ASN A 188 -5.87 -15.35 1.76
N THR A 189 -7.11 -14.88 1.82
CA THR A 189 -7.46 -13.46 1.78
C THR A 189 -8.13 -13.08 3.09
N VAL A 190 -7.57 -12.09 3.76
CA VAL A 190 -8.15 -11.49 4.96
C VAL A 190 -8.88 -10.22 4.54
N THR A 191 -10.18 -10.20 4.77
CA THR A 191 -11.03 -9.02 4.59
C THR A 191 -11.03 -8.23 5.88
N LEU A 192 -10.80 -6.93 5.78
CA LEU A 192 -10.63 -6.03 6.90
C LEU A 192 -11.52 -4.80 6.72
N ILE A 193 -12.15 -4.34 7.80
CA ILE A 193 -12.93 -3.09 7.81
C ILE A 193 -12.30 -2.08 8.75
N MET A 194 -12.21 -0.83 8.32
CA MET A 194 -11.58 0.24 9.09
C MET A 194 -12.39 0.51 10.39
N ASP A 195 -11.71 0.92 11.46
CA ASP A 195 -12.34 1.18 12.76
C ASP A 195 -13.31 2.39 12.75
N ARG A 196 -13.28 3.21 11.70
CA ARG A 196 -14.01 4.48 11.57
C ARG A 196 -14.37 4.78 10.12
N ASN A 197 -15.29 5.72 9.93
CA ASN A 197 -15.59 6.28 8.61
C ASN A 197 -14.41 7.11 8.11
N ILE A 198 -14.23 7.16 6.78
CA ILE A 198 -13.21 8.00 6.13
C ILE A 198 -13.86 9.22 5.49
N GLY A 199 -13.20 10.37 5.63
CA GLY A 199 -13.72 11.64 5.14
C GLY A 199 -15.00 12.08 5.85
N ASP A 200 -15.80 12.87 5.13
CA ASP A 200 -17.07 13.44 5.52
C ASP A 200 -18.25 12.54 5.13
N MET A 201 -19.46 13.02 5.43
CA MET A 201 -20.71 12.42 4.94
C MET A 201 -20.81 12.52 3.42
N VAL A 202 -21.45 11.54 2.81
CA VAL A 202 -21.58 11.45 1.36
C VAL A 202 -22.91 10.80 0.97
N ALA A 203 -23.44 11.19 -0.19
CA ALA A 203 -24.58 10.50 -0.77
C ALA A 203 -24.18 9.08 -1.22
N TRP A 204 -25.09 8.13 -1.08
CA TRP A 204 -24.88 6.76 -1.55
C TRP A 204 -24.76 6.72 -3.08
N GLY A 205 -25.74 7.29 -3.79
CA GLY A 205 -25.83 7.24 -5.25
C GLY A 205 -26.97 8.09 -5.78
N THR A 206 -27.11 8.15 -7.11
CA THR A 206 -28.18 8.90 -7.78
C THR A 206 -29.41 8.05 -8.09
N SER A 207 -29.26 6.73 -8.16
CA SER A 207 -30.36 5.78 -8.30
C SER A 207 -29.94 4.40 -7.78
N GLN A 208 -30.91 3.59 -7.35
CA GLN A 208 -30.65 2.22 -6.89
C GLN A 208 -30.06 1.34 -8.00
N ALA A 209 -30.48 1.55 -9.24
CA ALA A 209 -29.98 0.82 -10.41
C ALA A 209 -28.51 1.13 -10.74
N SER A 210 -28.04 2.35 -10.43
CA SER A 210 -26.63 2.74 -10.66
C SER A 210 -25.72 2.37 -9.49
N GLY A 211 -26.33 1.95 -8.39
CA GLY A 211 -25.64 1.61 -7.18
C GLY A 211 -24.96 2.73 -6.43
N PRO A 212 -24.07 2.39 -5.47
CA PRO A 212 -23.40 3.36 -4.61
C PRO A 212 -22.29 4.13 -5.34
N ILE A 213 -22.46 4.45 -6.63
CA ILE A 213 -21.40 5.02 -7.46
C ILE A 213 -20.84 6.33 -6.87
N THR A 214 -21.69 7.13 -6.22
CA THR A 214 -21.27 8.37 -5.56
C THR A 214 -20.40 8.06 -4.34
N ALA A 215 -20.87 7.20 -3.44
CA ALA A 215 -20.13 6.79 -2.26
C ALA A 215 -18.81 6.06 -2.61
N LEU A 216 -18.80 5.24 -3.66
CA LEU A 216 -17.62 4.52 -4.13
C LEU A 216 -16.57 5.47 -4.73
N ASN A 217 -16.99 6.43 -5.57
CA ASN A 217 -16.07 7.42 -6.11
C ASN A 217 -15.48 8.30 -4.99
N TYR A 218 -16.30 8.65 -3.99
CA TYR A 218 -15.82 9.37 -2.83
C TYR A 218 -14.82 8.54 -2.03
N LEU A 219 -15.14 7.28 -1.71
CA LEU A 219 -14.23 6.35 -1.03
C LEU A 219 -12.90 6.20 -1.77
N GLU A 220 -12.93 6.06 -3.10
CA GLU A 220 -11.71 6.00 -3.91
C GLU A 220 -10.92 7.31 -3.81
N SER A 221 -11.57 8.47 -3.85
CA SER A 221 -10.88 9.76 -3.67
C SER A 221 -10.18 9.87 -2.31
N GLN A 222 -10.76 9.28 -1.26
CA GLN A 222 -10.20 9.28 0.10
C GLN A 222 -9.08 8.24 0.28
N THR A 223 -9.06 7.19 -0.54
CA THR A 223 -8.12 6.06 -0.42
C THR A 223 -7.08 6.01 -1.55
N ALA A 224 -7.14 6.90 -2.54
CA ALA A 224 -6.19 6.98 -3.65
C ALA A 224 -4.73 7.15 -3.17
N GLY A 225 -4.53 7.79 -2.03
CA GLY A 225 -3.22 7.96 -1.40
C GLY A 225 -2.67 6.73 -0.67
N TRP A 226 -3.45 5.64 -0.55
CA TRP A 226 -3.06 4.43 0.18
C TRP A 226 -2.09 3.56 -0.62
N THR A 227 -0.88 4.08 -0.85
CA THR A 227 0.13 3.50 -1.74
C THR A 227 0.51 2.06 -1.37
N ASN A 228 0.40 1.70 -0.09
CA ASN A 228 0.71 0.37 0.38
C ASN A 228 -0.46 -0.61 0.26
N ILE A 229 -1.67 -0.23 -0.15
CA ILE A 229 -2.77 -1.20 -0.32
C ILE A 229 -2.87 -1.61 -1.79
N VAL A 230 -2.77 -2.89 -2.15
CA VAL A 230 -2.87 -3.26 -3.58
C VAL A 230 -4.28 -2.95 -4.11
N ALA A 231 -4.36 -2.18 -5.20
CA ALA A 231 -5.64 -1.90 -5.87
C ALA A 231 -6.20 -3.19 -6.50
N LYS A 232 -7.50 -3.37 -6.39
CA LYS A 232 -8.21 -4.58 -6.83
C LYS A 232 -9.47 -4.22 -7.60
N ASN A 233 -9.97 -5.21 -8.34
CA ASN A 233 -11.31 -5.17 -8.88
C ASN A 233 -12.24 -5.80 -7.85
N TYR A 234 -13.28 -5.08 -7.43
CA TYR A 234 -14.29 -5.62 -6.55
C TYR A 234 -15.59 -5.78 -7.30
N THR A 235 -16.17 -6.97 -7.21
CA THR A 235 -17.55 -7.19 -7.62
C THR A 235 -18.42 -7.01 -6.38
N LEU A 236 -19.21 -5.94 -6.37
CA LEU A 236 -20.25 -5.77 -5.37
C LEU A 236 -21.46 -6.56 -5.84
N ALA A 237 -21.62 -7.78 -5.33
CA ALA A 237 -22.79 -8.60 -5.58
C ALA A 237 -23.97 -8.08 -4.75
N ASP A 238 -25.16 -8.02 -5.37
CA ASP A 238 -26.40 -7.82 -4.63
C ASP A 238 -26.76 -9.11 -3.90
N ASP A 239 -27.03 -9.02 -2.59
CA ASP A 239 -27.49 -10.16 -1.80
C ASP A 239 -28.97 -10.52 -2.10
N ASN A 240 -29.61 -9.85 -3.07
CA ASN A 240 -31.01 -10.06 -3.45
C ASN A 240 -31.23 -10.48 -4.92
N VAL A 241 -32.23 -11.34 -5.11
CA VAL A 241 -32.54 -12.14 -6.32
C VAL A 241 -33.27 -11.35 -7.43
N ILE A 242 -33.34 -10.01 -7.42
CA ILE A 242 -34.13 -9.24 -8.43
C ILE A 242 -33.27 -8.27 -9.27
N LYS A 243 -33.43 -8.41 -10.59
CA LYS A 243 -32.69 -7.79 -11.71
C LYS A 243 -32.67 -6.26 -11.71
N GLY A 244 -31.47 -5.67 -11.73
CA GLY A 244 -31.25 -4.26 -12.09
C GLY A 244 -29.87 -3.75 -11.70
N TYR A 245 -29.34 -4.25 -10.59
CA TYR A 245 -27.99 -4.02 -10.10
C TYR A 245 -27.12 -5.20 -10.52
N ASN A 246 -26.71 -5.27 -11.79
CA ASN A 246 -25.72 -6.27 -12.19
C ASN A 246 -24.38 -5.82 -11.61
N ASP A 247 -23.81 -6.61 -10.70
CA ASP A 247 -22.40 -6.68 -10.33
C ASP A 247 -21.62 -5.39 -10.65
N ILE A 248 -21.76 -4.37 -9.80
CA ILE A 248 -20.92 -3.17 -9.96
C ILE A 248 -19.49 -3.63 -9.73
N VAL A 249 -18.74 -3.66 -10.82
CA VAL A 249 -17.31 -3.90 -10.79
C VAL A 249 -16.64 -2.55 -10.64
N THR A 250 -16.23 -2.21 -9.41
CA THR A 250 -15.24 -1.16 -9.25
C THR A 250 -13.90 -1.73 -9.67
N THR A 251 -13.23 -1.09 -10.62
CA THR A 251 -11.96 -1.56 -11.15
C THR A 251 -10.82 -0.74 -10.59
N ASN A 252 -9.75 -1.43 -10.21
CA ASN A 252 -8.51 -0.82 -9.74
C ASN A 252 -8.69 0.19 -8.58
N VAL A 253 -9.52 -0.16 -7.60
CA VAL A 253 -9.76 0.65 -6.39
C VAL A 253 -9.07 0.06 -5.17
N ARG A 254 -8.76 0.89 -4.18
CA ARG A 254 -8.01 0.47 -2.97
C ARG A 254 -8.90 -0.08 -1.86
N ALA A 255 -10.17 0.31 -1.86
CA ALA A 255 -11.15 -0.12 -0.87
C ALA A 255 -12.53 -0.25 -1.51
N ARG A 256 -13.38 -1.07 -0.89
CA ARG A 256 -14.81 -1.18 -1.17
C ARG A 256 -15.63 -0.85 0.07
N MET A 257 -16.94 -0.82 -0.11
CA MET A 257 -17.89 -0.75 1.01
C MET A 257 -18.25 -2.18 1.47
N ILE A 258 -18.66 -2.31 2.73
CA ILE A 258 -19.19 -3.57 3.27
C ILE A 258 -20.56 -3.86 2.63
N THR A 259 -20.88 -5.13 2.37
CA THR A 259 -22.22 -5.51 1.90
C THR A 259 -23.20 -5.63 3.06
N LYS A 260 -24.50 -5.62 2.77
CA LYS A 260 -25.54 -5.92 3.76
C LYS A 260 -25.33 -7.31 4.40
N SER A 261 -25.08 -8.35 3.61
CA SER A 261 -24.90 -9.71 4.13
C SER A 261 -23.70 -9.81 5.07
N GLU A 262 -22.57 -9.19 4.71
CA GLU A 262 -21.41 -9.10 5.60
C GLU A 262 -21.76 -8.38 6.91
N ALA A 263 -22.39 -7.21 6.82
CA ALA A 263 -22.78 -6.44 8.00
C ALA A 263 -23.77 -7.20 8.89
N LEU A 264 -24.80 -7.85 8.31
CA LEU A 264 -25.77 -8.66 9.05
C LEU A 264 -25.11 -9.87 9.74
N GLY A 265 -24.15 -10.52 9.08
CA GLY A 265 -23.35 -11.59 9.68
C GLY A 265 -22.52 -11.11 10.87
N LEU A 266 -22.13 -9.83 10.87
CA LEU A 266 -21.31 -9.21 11.90
C LEU A 266 -22.11 -8.44 12.97
N LYS A 267 -23.43 -8.30 12.85
CA LYS A 267 -24.23 -7.35 13.66
C LYS A 267 -24.11 -7.48 15.19
N LYS A 268 -23.72 -8.65 15.71
CA LYS A 268 -23.52 -8.89 17.15
C LYS A 268 -22.19 -8.33 17.67
N ASN A 269 -21.28 -7.95 16.78
CA ASN A 269 -19.95 -7.50 17.12
C ASN A 269 -19.95 -5.99 17.39
N THR A 270 -19.62 -5.59 18.62
CA THR A 270 -19.61 -4.19 19.03
C THR A 270 -18.62 -3.33 18.23
N TRP A 271 -17.51 -3.92 17.78
CA TRP A 271 -16.48 -3.23 17.01
C TRP A 271 -16.95 -2.75 15.63
N LEU A 272 -18.01 -3.35 15.08
CA LEU A 272 -18.60 -2.93 13.79
C LEU A 272 -19.15 -1.50 13.87
N TYR A 273 -19.52 -1.07 15.07
CA TYR A 273 -20.13 0.21 15.40
C TYR A 273 -19.15 1.19 16.05
N SER A 274 -17.88 0.80 16.19
CA SER A 274 -16.85 1.66 16.77
C SER A 274 -16.74 2.99 16.03
N ASN A 275 -16.43 4.03 16.80
CA ASN A 275 -16.28 5.42 16.35
C ASN A 275 -17.56 6.00 15.68
N LEU A 276 -18.73 5.42 15.93
CA LEU A 276 -20.02 6.04 15.64
C LEU A 276 -20.63 6.60 16.94
N ILE A 277 -21.34 7.72 16.83
CA ILE A 277 -21.93 8.41 17.99
C ILE A 277 -23.45 8.45 17.80
N PRO A 278 -24.25 7.84 18.69
CA PRO A 278 -25.70 7.91 18.63
C PRO A 278 -26.21 9.36 18.53
N GLY A 279 -27.11 9.61 17.58
CA GLY A 279 -27.75 10.92 17.38
C GLY A 279 -26.85 12.01 16.81
N THR A 280 -25.59 11.72 16.44
CA THR A 280 -24.66 12.70 15.85
C THR A 280 -24.27 12.26 14.43
N PRO A 281 -24.39 13.14 13.42
CA PRO A 281 -23.90 12.84 12.08
C PRO A 281 -22.37 12.61 12.05
N PRO A 282 -21.85 11.68 11.23
CA PRO A 282 -22.62 10.74 10.41
C PRO A 282 -23.37 9.75 11.30
N TYR A 283 -24.68 9.56 11.02
CA TYR A 283 -25.58 8.66 11.78
C TYR A 283 -25.26 7.16 11.59
N GLY A 284 -24.09 6.85 11.03
CA GLY A 284 -23.68 5.53 10.60
C GLY A 284 -22.82 5.60 9.35
N TYR A 285 -22.81 4.51 8.61
CA TYR A 285 -22.24 4.47 7.28
C TYR A 285 -23.07 3.60 6.35
N TRP A 286 -22.96 3.94 5.06
CA TRP A 286 -23.57 3.19 3.99
C TRP A 286 -22.96 1.80 3.83
N THR A 287 -23.80 0.79 3.61
CA THR A 287 -23.37 -0.47 2.96
C THR A 287 -23.43 -0.30 1.44
N SER A 288 -22.85 -1.24 0.69
CA SER A 288 -22.94 -1.24 -0.77
C SER A 288 -24.31 -1.68 -1.32
N THR A 289 -25.26 -2.06 -0.47
CA THR A 289 -26.49 -2.76 -0.89
C THR A 289 -27.69 -1.83 -0.88
N ALA A 290 -28.39 -1.73 -2.01
CA ALA A 290 -29.65 -0.98 -2.13
C ALA A 290 -30.81 -1.67 -1.40
N TYR A 291 -31.89 -0.94 -1.14
CA TYR A 291 -33.15 -1.50 -0.63
C TYR A 291 -34.27 -1.40 -1.66
N VAL A 292 -34.72 -2.52 -2.22
CA VAL A 292 -35.52 -2.54 -3.47
C VAL A 292 -37.01 -2.89 -3.24
N ASP A 293 -37.55 -2.66 -2.04
CA ASP A 293 -38.96 -2.99 -1.76
C ASP A 293 -39.93 -1.81 -1.93
N TYR A 294 -39.44 -0.57 -2.12
CA TYR A 294 -40.29 0.62 -2.30
C TYR A 294 -40.02 1.32 -3.64
N ILE A 295 -41.09 1.53 -4.41
CA ILE A 295 -41.04 2.02 -5.80
C ILE A 295 -40.75 3.54 -5.87
N ASP A 296 -41.00 4.28 -4.78
CA ASP A 296 -40.96 5.75 -4.77
C ASP A 296 -39.79 6.34 -3.96
N ASP A 297 -39.22 5.59 -3.02
CA ASP A 297 -38.11 6.07 -2.21
C ASP A 297 -36.85 5.23 -2.42
N ALA A 298 -35.81 5.88 -2.94
CA ALA A 298 -34.53 5.25 -3.14
C ALA A 298 -33.75 5.24 -1.82
N TYR A 299 -33.74 4.10 -1.13
CA TYR A 299 -32.98 3.84 0.11
C TYR A 299 -31.89 2.78 -0.08
N ALA A 300 -30.96 2.71 0.88
CA ALA A 300 -29.92 1.69 0.96
C ALA A 300 -29.75 1.19 2.40
N TRP A 301 -29.09 0.04 2.55
CA TRP A 301 -28.79 -0.51 3.87
C TRP A 301 -27.65 0.25 4.54
N THR A 302 -27.73 0.44 5.85
CA THR A 302 -26.75 1.16 6.66
C THR A 302 -26.34 0.36 7.87
N VAL A 303 -25.22 0.75 8.46
CA VAL A 303 -24.80 0.34 9.80
C VAL A 303 -24.85 1.56 10.68
N ASP A 304 -25.62 1.51 11.77
CA ASP A 304 -25.87 2.67 12.64
C ASP A 304 -25.36 2.43 14.07
N PRO A 305 -25.12 3.49 14.87
CA PRO A 305 -24.49 3.38 16.19
C PRO A 305 -25.31 2.61 17.24
N ASN A 306 -26.59 2.28 16.99
CA ASN A 306 -27.45 1.56 17.94
C ASN A 306 -27.31 0.03 17.83
N MET A 307 -26.25 -0.44 17.17
CA MET A 307 -25.98 -1.85 16.91
C MET A 307 -26.94 -2.51 15.92
N ASP A 308 -27.52 -1.71 15.03
CA ASP A 308 -28.43 -2.16 14.00
C ASP A 308 -27.81 -2.05 12.60
N VAL A 309 -28.21 -3.01 11.77
CA VAL A 309 -27.94 -3.01 10.32
C VAL A 309 -29.30 -2.93 9.67
N ASP A 310 -29.74 -1.71 9.41
CA ASP A 310 -31.11 -1.41 9.05
C ASP A 310 -31.18 -0.50 7.81
N LEU A 311 -32.41 -0.32 7.33
CA LEU A 311 -32.74 0.59 6.26
C LEU A 311 -32.35 2.02 6.63
N SER A 312 -31.77 2.73 5.67
CA SER A 312 -31.41 4.13 5.88
C SER A 312 -32.62 5.00 6.18
N GLY A 313 -32.48 5.85 7.20
CA GLY A 313 -33.46 6.91 7.49
C GLY A 313 -33.39 8.09 6.51
N CYS A 314 -32.42 8.08 5.59
CA CYS A 314 -32.24 9.10 4.56
C CYS A 314 -32.22 8.46 3.17
N SER A 315 -32.67 9.22 2.16
CA SER A 315 -32.59 8.80 0.76
C SER A 315 -31.14 8.66 0.29
N ILE A 316 -30.88 7.79 -0.69
CA ILE A 316 -29.55 7.55 -1.27
C ILE A 316 -28.90 8.80 -1.87
N GLY A 317 -29.68 9.80 -2.27
CA GLY A 317 -29.17 11.05 -2.85
C GLY A 317 -28.71 12.08 -1.82
N THR A 318 -28.99 11.84 -0.53
CA THR A 318 -28.74 12.77 0.56
C THR A 318 -27.30 12.64 1.08
N SER A 319 -26.57 13.74 1.16
CA SER A 319 -25.13 13.76 1.49
C SER A 319 -24.78 14.20 2.91
N ASP A 320 -25.75 14.42 3.79
CA ASP A 320 -25.58 14.93 5.16
C ASP A 320 -26.03 13.93 6.25
N CYS A 321 -26.20 12.65 5.90
CA CYS A 321 -26.66 11.63 6.84
C CYS A 321 -25.59 10.61 7.21
N TYR A 322 -24.97 9.96 6.23
CA TYR A 322 -24.11 8.80 6.46
C TYR A 322 -22.75 8.98 5.77
N GLY A 323 -21.72 8.38 6.34
CA GLY A 323 -20.38 8.33 5.75
C GLY A 323 -20.12 7.04 4.99
N VAL A 324 -18.86 6.82 4.65
CA VAL A 324 -18.34 5.57 4.09
C VAL A 324 -17.26 4.99 4.98
N ARG A 325 -17.20 3.66 5.08
CA ARG A 325 -16.22 2.93 5.88
C ARG A 325 -15.42 1.98 4.98
N PRO A 326 -14.10 2.18 4.84
CA PRO A 326 -13.29 1.35 3.96
C PRO A 326 -13.27 -0.12 4.40
N VAL A 327 -13.51 -1.01 3.43
CA VAL A 327 -13.21 -2.44 3.51
C VAL A 327 -12.10 -2.75 2.51
N ILE A 328 -11.04 -3.41 2.98
CA ILE A 328 -9.89 -3.80 2.17
C ILE A 328 -9.68 -5.30 2.25
N GLU A 329 -8.94 -5.84 1.29
CA GLU A 329 -8.61 -7.26 1.23
C GLU A 329 -7.11 -7.43 1.09
N ILE A 330 -6.51 -8.23 1.96
CA ILE A 330 -5.07 -8.47 1.96
C ILE A 330 -4.80 -9.95 1.77
N SER A 331 -3.93 -10.27 0.81
CA SER A 331 -3.48 -11.63 0.58
C SER A 331 -2.42 -12.01 1.61
N LYS A 332 -2.57 -13.19 2.22
CA LYS A 332 -1.56 -13.78 3.10
C LYS A 332 -0.31 -14.10 2.29
N LYS A 333 0.86 -13.94 2.91
CA LYS A 333 2.14 -14.27 2.27
C LYS A 333 2.47 -15.74 2.50
N ASP A 334 2.96 -16.41 1.47
CA ASP A 334 3.66 -17.68 1.61
C ASP A 334 4.99 -17.41 2.32
N ASN A 335 5.32 -18.24 3.32
CA ASN A 335 6.60 -18.17 4.05
C ASN A 335 7.80 -18.50 3.16
#